data_AF-A0A661X098-F1
#
_entry.id   AF-A0A661X098-F1
#
_cell.length_a   1.000
_cell.length_b   1.000
_cell.length_c   1.000
_cell.angle_alpha   90.00
_cell.angle_beta   90.00
_cell.angle_gamma   90.00
#
_symmetry.space_group_name_H-M   'P 1'
#
loop_
_entity.id
_entity.type
_entity.pdbx_description
1 polymer ?
#
loop_
_entity_poly.entity_id
_entity_poly.type
_entity_poly.pdbx_seq_one_letter_code
_entity_poly.pdbx_strand_id
1 'polypeptide(L)'
;MSKNKIDSRVESAPKIPGVYLMKDDNGKVMYIGKAKNLRSRVQSYFREKGDGRFSVAILRDKVRTVEYLTTKNDKEALLLEDKLIKQYKPKYNIDLKDDSRYSSVKLTIRDEYPRLLVVHQRTDDGSLYFGPFTSASNTKKMVKKLNEKYKLRRCKGDKPKKDGPCLYAQIDGCCAPCANGIPLDEYREKIKKIIISLRRAEIMEVKNET
;
A
#
# COMPACT_ATOMS: atom_id res chain seq x y z
N MET A 1 27.60 8.30 28.24
CA MET A 1 28.29 8.94 27.09
C MET A 1 27.56 8.77 25.73
N SER A 2 26.21 8.76 25.62
CA SER A 2 25.55 8.36 24.34
C SER A 2 24.47 9.29 23.75
N LYS A 3 24.09 10.42 24.37
CA LYS A 3 23.04 11.30 23.81
C LYS A 3 23.50 12.12 22.59
N ASN A 4 24.71 12.69 22.62
CA ASN A 4 25.18 13.66 21.61
C ASN A 4 25.40 13.11 20.19
N LYS A 5 25.49 11.78 19.98
CA LYS A 5 25.86 11.19 18.68
C LYS A 5 24.65 10.89 17.78
N ILE A 6 23.46 10.71 18.36
CA ILE A 6 22.22 10.53 17.61
C ILE A 6 21.73 11.87 17.06
N ASP A 7 21.78 12.92 17.88
CA ASP A 7 21.25 14.24 17.51
C ASP A 7 21.94 14.81 16.24
N SER A 8 23.26 14.69 16.12
CA SER A 8 23.99 15.14 14.91
C SER A 8 23.63 14.35 13.64
N ARG A 9 23.30 13.06 13.76
CA ARG A 9 22.82 12.22 12.63
C ARG A 9 21.36 12.49 12.26
N VAL A 10 20.57 12.96 13.21
CA VAL A 10 19.18 13.38 12.99
C VAL A 10 19.14 14.75 12.31
N GLU A 11 20.04 15.67 12.70
CA GLU A 11 20.16 16.99 12.09
C GLU A 11 20.69 16.95 10.64
N SER A 12 21.63 16.04 10.37
CA SER A 12 22.20 15.83 9.02
C SER A 12 21.30 15.04 8.07
N ALA A 13 20.12 14.59 8.52
CA ALA A 13 19.18 13.86 7.68
C ALA A 13 18.82 14.66 6.40
N PRO A 14 18.71 14.00 5.23
CA PRO A 14 18.32 14.65 3.99
C PRO A 14 16.89 15.21 4.06
N LYS A 15 16.61 16.30 3.34
CA LYS A 15 15.26 16.89 3.20
C LYS A 15 14.51 16.37 1.96
N ILE A 16 14.77 15.13 1.56
CA ILE A 16 14.23 14.49 0.35
C ILE A 16 13.52 13.16 0.69
N PRO A 17 12.77 12.57 -0.26
CA PRO A 17 12.14 11.28 -0.07
C PRO A 17 13.15 10.16 0.15
N GLY A 18 12.74 9.14 0.91
CA GLY A 18 13.53 7.94 1.09
C GLY A 18 13.06 7.07 2.24
N VAL A 19 13.92 6.11 2.60
CA VAL A 19 13.73 5.16 3.71
C VAL A 19 14.77 5.42 4.79
N TYR A 20 14.36 5.35 6.06
CA TYR A 20 15.26 5.37 7.21
C TYR A 20 15.23 4.02 7.93
N LEU A 21 16.39 3.58 8.40
CA LEU A 21 16.56 2.38 9.19
C LEU A 21 17.08 2.78 10.57
N MET A 22 16.36 2.40 11.61
CA MET A 22 16.74 2.61 12.99
C MET A 22 17.34 1.33 13.57
N LYS A 23 18.56 1.43 14.09
CA LYS A 23 19.37 0.30 14.57
C LYS A 23 19.75 0.47 16.04
N ASP A 24 19.88 -0.66 16.75
CA ASP A 24 20.40 -0.72 18.11
C ASP A 24 21.94 -0.63 18.16
N ASP A 25 22.50 -0.75 19.37
CA ASP A 25 23.95 -0.72 19.64
C ASP A 25 24.72 -1.82 18.88
N ASN A 26 24.07 -2.95 18.57
CA ASN A 26 24.66 -4.07 17.85
C ASN A 26 24.47 -3.98 16.33
N GLY A 27 23.90 -2.88 15.83
CA GLY A 27 23.60 -2.70 14.41
C GLY A 27 22.37 -3.48 13.93
N LYS A 28 21.59 -4.09 14.82
CA LYS A 28 20.35 -4.80 14.44
C LYS A 28 19.28 -3.81 14.02
N VAL A 29 18.64 -4.06 12.88
CA VAL A 29 17.53 -3.21 12.39
C VAL A 29 16.29 -3.45 13.24
N MET A 30 15.88 -2.40 13.96
CA MET A 30 14.76 -2.44 14.92
C MET A 30 13.47 -1.90 14.31
N TYR A 31 13.59 -0.90 13.43
CA TYR A 31 12.47 -0.29 12.71
C TYR A 31 12.93 0.29 11.37
N ILE A 32 12.04 0.23 10.39
CA ILE A 32 12.22 0.79 9.05
C ILE A 32 11.00 1.65 8.75
N GLY A 33 11.20 2.85 8.22
CA GLY A 33 10.09 3.66 7.73
C GLY A 33 10.47 4.50 6.52
N LYS A 34 9.48 4.90 5.73
CA LYS A 34 9.64 5.87 4.65
C LYS A 34 9.23 7.28 5.07
N ALA A 35 9.70 8.28 4.33
CA ALA A 35 9.27 9.66 4.46
C ALA A 35 9.38 10.41 3.14
N LYS A 36 8.48 11.38 2.90
CA LYS A 36 8.66 12.40 1.85
C LYS A 36 9.80 13.37 2.18
N ASN A 37 10.03 13.58 3.48
CA ASN A 37 11.12 14.38 4.02
C ASN A 37 11.73 13.61 5.19
N LEU A 38 12.89 12.99 4.95
CA LEU A 38 13.58 12.17 5.95
C LEU A 38 13.88 12.96 7.23
N ARG A 39 14.38 14.20 7.11
CA ARG A 39 14.68 15.06 8.27
C ARG A 39 13.47 15.30 9.16
N SER A 40 12.39 15.82 8.59
CA SER A 40 11.18 16.14 9.36
C SER A 40 10.60 14.89 10.04
N ARG A 41 10.57 13.75 9.33
CA ARG A 41 10.03 12.50 9.87
C ARG A 41 10.91 11.95 10.98
N VAL A 42 12.23 11.89 10.79
CA VAL A 42 13.15 11.34 11.79
C VAL A 42 13.19 12.22 13.03
N GLN A 43 13.26 13.55 12.87
CA GLN A 43 13.19 14.49 13.99
C GLN A 43 11.93 14.31 14.84
N SER A 44 10.79 13.95 14.24
CA SER A 44 9.55 13.75 15.00
C SER A 44 9.64 12.67 16.08
N TYR A 45 10.48 11.64 15.90
CA TYR A 45 10.70 10.58 16.90
C TYR A 45 11.52 11.06 18.11
N PHE A 46 12.33 12.10 17.96
CA PHE A 46 13.25 12.60 19.00
C PHE A 46 12.76 13.89 19.69
N ARG A 47 11.60 14.43 19.29
CA ARG A 47 10.95 15.53 20.04
C ARG A 47 10.36 15.02 21.36
N GLU A 48 10.24 15.88 22.37
CA GLU A 48 9.76 15.50 23.72
C GLU A 48 8.37 14.86 23.73
N LYS A 49 7.44 15.31 22.86
CA LYS A 49 6.12 14.69 22.72
C LYS A 49 6.10 13.43 21.83
N GLY A 50 7.21 13.11 21.15
CA GLY A 50 7.27 12.05 20.13
C GLY A 50 6.25 12.26 19.01
N ASP A 51 5.86 11.18 18.32
CA ASP A 51 4.75 11.21 17.35
C ASP A 51 3.39 10.80 17.96
N GLY A 52 3.32 10.69 19.29
CA GLY A 52 2.12 10.32 20.04
C GLY A 52 1.91 8.81 20.26
N ARG A 53 2.68 7.93 19.61
CA ARG A 53 2.56 6.47 19.79
C ARG A 53 3.46 5.96 20.92
N PHE A 54 2.91 5.15 21.84
CA PHE A 54 3.66 4.59 22.99
C PHE A 54 4.92 3.81 22.59
N SER A 55 4.86 3.08 21.48
CA SER A 55 5.98 2.31 20.91
C SER A 55 7.13 3.19 20.38
N VAL A 56 6.91 4.49 20.16
CA VAL A 56 7.96 5.44 19.77
C VAL A 56 8.92 5.76 20.91
N ALA A 57 8.43 5.86 22.15
CA ALA A 57 9.27 6.11 23.31
C ALA A 57 10.26 4.94 23.52
N ILE A 58 9.76 3.70 23.45
CA ILE A 58 10.59 2.49 23.56
C ILE A 58 11.63 2.41 22.45
N LEU A 59 11.25 2.78 21.22
CA LEU A 59 12.16 2.79 20.09
C LEU A 59 13.26 3.84 20.30
N ARG A 60 12.91 5.05 20.74
CA ARG A 60 13.84 6.16 20.98
C ARG A 60 14.97 5.77 21.94
N ASP A 61 14.65 5.05 23.02
CA ASP A 61 15.64 4.68 24.03
C ASP A 61 16.65 3.63 23.54
N LYS A 62 16.22 2.77 22.62
CA LYS A 62 17.03 1.64 22.09
C LYS A 62 17.79 1.99 20.82
N VAL A 63 17.37 3.01 20.10
CA VAL A 63 18.00 3.41 18.84
C VAL A 63 19.31 4.12 19.12
N ARG A 64 20.30 3.81 18.29
CA ARG A 64 21.68 4.26 18.42
C ARG A 64 22.23 4.78 17.11
N THR A 65 21.78 4.18 16.03
CA THR A 65 22.13 4.59 14.68
C THR A 65 20.88 4.74 13.84
N VAL A 66 20.82 5.83 13.08
CA VAL A 66 19.86 5.99 11.98
C VAL A 66 20.64 6.02 10.67
N GLU A 67 20.19 5.24 9.71
CA GLU A 67 20.71 5.18 8.34
C GLU A 67 19.62 5.64 7.36
N TYR A 68 20.03 6.29 6.27
CA TYR A 68 19.12 6.87 5.28
C TYR A 68 19.44 6.33 3.88
N LEU A 69 18.41 5.93 3.16
CA LEU A 69 18.46 5.57 1.75
C LEU A 69 17.52 6.49 0.98
N THR A 70 18.09 7.41 0.22
CA THR A 70 17.32 8.43 -0.53
C THR A 70 16.75 7.84 -1.82
N THR A 71 15.56 8.28 -2.21
CA THR A 71 14.90 7.88 -3.45
C THR A 71 14.47 9.08 -4.27
N LYS A 72 14.16 8.90 -5.55
CA LYS A 72 13.76 10.00 -6.43
C LYS A 72 12.38 10.54 -6.11
N ASN A 73 11.47 9.65 -5.70
CA ASN A 73 10.09 9.97 -5.38
C ASN A 73 9.57 9.08 -4.23
N ASP A 74 8.34 9.38 -3.81
CA ASP A 74 7.66 8.68 -2.71
C ASP A 74 7.34 7.21 -3.06
N LYS A 75 7.05 6.92 -4.33
CA LYS A 75 6.74 5.56 -4.81
C LYS A 75 7.96 4.64 -4.72
N GLU A 76 9.14 5.11 -5.11
CA GLU A 76 10.39 4.37 -4.91
C GLU A 76 10.69 4.14 -3.43
N ALA A 77 10.48 5.16 -2.57
CA ALA A 77 10.67 5.03 -1.12
C ALA A 77 9.80 3.92 -0.54
N LEU A 78 8.54 3.82 -0.99
CA LEU A 78 7.64 2.75 -0.59
C LEU A 78 8.14 1.37 -1.02
N LEU A 79 8.49 1.21 -2.30
CA LEU A 79 8.91 -0.10 -2.81
C LEU A 79 10.18 -0.57 -2.10
N LEU A 80 11.10 0.37 -1.83
CA LEU A 80 12.30 0.10 -1.06
C LEU A 80 11.97 -0.25 0.40
N GLU A 81 11.08 0.47 1.06
CA GLU A 81 10.64 0.18 2.43
C GLU A 81 10.05 -1.23 2.54
N ASP A 82 9.10 -1.59 1.66
CA ASP A 82 8.47 -2.92 1.68
C ASP A 82 9.50 -4.03 1.46
N LYS A 83 10.44 -3.83 0.53
CA LYS A 83 11.56 -4.75 0.31
C LYS A 83 12.41 -4.92 1.57
N LEU A 84 12.80 -3.83 2.22
CA LEU A 84 13.66 -3.87 3.40
C LEU A 84 12.92 -4.45 4.63
N ILE A 85 11.63 -4.15 4.81
CA ILE A 85 10.83 -4.77 5.89
C ILE A 85 10.74 -6.27 5.69
N LYS A 86 10.54 -6.75 4.46
CA LYS A 86 10.53 -8.19 4.15
C LYS A 86 11.88 -8.86 4.41
N GLN A 87 12.96 -8.16 4.07
CA GLN A 87 14.33 -8.63 4.27
C GLN A 87 14.72 -8.71 5.75
N TYR A 88 14.52 -7.62 6.51
CA TYR A 88 15.00 -7.50 7.89
C TYR A 88 13.99 -7.97 8.94
N LYS A 89 12.70 -8.02 8.60
CA LYS A 89 11.58 -8.32 9.51
C LYS A 89 11.72 -7.66 10.90
N PRO A 90 11.84 -6.32 10.96
CA PRO A 90 12.18 -5.64 12.21
C PRO A 90 11.05 -5.79 13.22
N LYS A 91 11.42 -5.99 14.50
CA LYS A 91 10.48 -6.25 15.60
C LYS A 91 9.37 -5.18 15.69
N TYR A 92 9.73 -3.91 15.60
CA TYR A 92 8.81 -2.80 15.87
C TYR A 92 7.97 -2.36 14.65
N ASN A 93 8.21 -2.90 13.45
CA ASN A 93 7.40 -2.59 12.26
C ASN A 93 5.98 -3.18 12.32
N ILE A 94 5.76 -4.17 13.18
CA ILE A 94 4.44 -4.75 13.43
C ILE A 94 3.63 -3.82 14.36
N ASP A 95 4.28 -3.32 15.40
CA ASP A 95 3.68 -2.48 16.45
C ASP A 95 3.42 -1.03 16.01
N LEU A 96 4.21 -0.53 15.05
CA LEU A 96 4.15 0.86 14.54
C LEU A 96 3.49 0.96 13.16
N LYS A 97 2.54 0.07 12.84
CA LYS A 97 1.78 0.08 11.57
C LYS A 97 1.25 1.49 11.27
N ASP A 98 1.91 2.17 10.34
CA ASP A 98 1.46 3.44 9.77
C ASP A 98 0.20 3.19 8.94
N ASP A 99 -0.85 3.98 9.15
CA ASP A 99 -2.15 3.87 8.46
C ASP A 99 -2.07 4.41 7.00
N SER A 100 -0.93 5.00 6.63
CA SER A 100 -0.63 5.50 5.28
C SER A 100 -0.09 4.43 4.32
N ARG A 101 -0.45 3.15 4.51
CA ARG A 101 -0.01 2.09 3.59
C ARG A 101 -0.70 2.27 2.26
N TYR A 102 0.13 2.42 1.24
CA TYR A 102 -0.28 2.36 -0.15
C TYR A 102 -1.13 1.12 -0.40
N SER A 103 -2.05 1.24 -1.33
CA SER A 103 -2.84 0.12 -1.81
C SER A 103 -2.66 -0.02 -3.31
N SER A 104 -2.52 -1.25 -3.76
CA SER A 104 -2.65 -1.60 -5.17
C SER A 104 -4.09 -1.99 -5.46
N VAL A 105 -4.49 -1.84 -6.72
CA VAL A 105 -5.71 -2.44 -7.22
C VAL A 105 -5.34 -3.73 -7.91
N LYS A 106 -5.94 -4.84 -7.48
CA LYS A 106 -5.77 -6.18 -8.05
C LYS A 106 -6.98 -6.52 -8.91
N LEU A 107 -6.72 -7.01 -10.11
CA LEU A 107 -7.72 -7.56 -11.01
C LEU A 107 -7.43 -9.04 -11.24
N THR A 108 -8.31 -9.93 -10.78
CA THR A 108 -8.12 -11.39 -10.81
C THR A 108 -8.37 -11.97 -12.21
N ILE A 109 -7.51 -11.65 -13.18
CA ILE A 109 -7.69 -12.04 -14.59
C ILE A 109 -7.70 -13.55 -14.87
N ARG A 110 -7.26 -14.37 -13.91
CA ARG A 110 -7.34 -15.84 -13.98
C ARG A 110 -8.72 -16.38 -13.59
N ASP A 111 -9.54 -15.58 -12.90
CA ASP A 111 -10.91 -15.96 -12.58
C ASP A 111 -11.75 -15.95 -13.86
N GLU A 112 -12.73 -16.85 -13.98
CA GLU A 112 -13.68 -16.90 -15.10
C GLU A 112 -14.36 -15.52 -15.27
N TYR A 113 -14.75 -14.93 -14.15
CA TYR A 113 -15.27 -13.56 -14.08
C TYR A 113 -14.33 -12.73 -13.18
N PRO A 114 -13.39 -11.94 -13.75
CA PRO A 114 -12.42 -11.18 -12.95
C PRO A 114 -13.05 -10.22 -11.92
N ARG A 115 -12.40 -10.10 -10.77
CA ARG A 115 -12.82 -9.25 -9.64
C ARG A 115 -11.85 -8.11 -9.43
N LEU A 116 -12.39 -6.97 -9.01
CA LEU A 116 -11.61 -5.78 -8.71
C LEU A 116 -11.48 -5.59 -7.20
N LEU A 117 -10.26 -5.71 -6.69
CA LEU A 117 -9.95 -5.75 -5.26
C LEU A 117 -8.93 -4.67 -4.90
N VAL A 118 -9.05 -4.12 -3.69
CA VAL A 118 -7.99 -3.30 -3.09
C VAL A 118 -7.12 -4.21 -2.24
N VAL A 119 -5.81 -4.19 -2.46
CA VAL A 119 -4.84 -5.02 -1.75
C VAL A 119 -3.64 -4.20 -1.31
N HIS A 120 -3.02 -4.59 -0.20
CA HIS A 120 -1.81 -3.93 0.29
C HIS A 120 -0.52 -4.61 -0.17
N GLN A 121 -0.61 -5.82 -0.71
CA GLN A 121 0.54 -6.59 -1.18
C GLN A 121 0.26 -7.16 -2.57
N ARG A 122 1.30 -7.14 -3.41
CA ARG A 122 1.30 -7.87 -4.68
C ARG A 122 1.75 -9.30 -4.39
N THR A 123 1.07 -10.25 -5.02
CA THR A 123 1.37 -11.68 -4.96
C THR A 123 1.59 -12.18 -6.36
N ASP A 124 2.51 -13.11 -6.55
CA ASP A 124 2.74 -13.74 -7.87
C ASP A 124 1.68 -14.82 -8.12
N ASP A 125 0.46 -14.37 -8.36
CA ASP A 125 -0.70 -15.23 -8.64
C ASP A 125 -1.23 -15.05 -10.07
N GLY A 126 -0.45 -14.36 -10.92
CA GLY A 126 -0.79 -14.00 -12.29
C GLY A 126 -2.01 -13.08 -12.44
N SER A 127 -2.42 -12.38 -11.39
CA SER A 127 -3.37 -11.27 -11.49
C SER A 127 -2.70 -10.01 -12.06
N LEU A 128 -3.50 -9.08 -12.56
CA LEU A 128 -3.00 -7.74 -12.90
C LEU A 128 -3.05 -6.84 -11.67
N TYR A 129 -1.99 -6.06 -11.49
CA TYR A 129 -1.87 -5.10 -10.39
C TYR A 129 -1.62 -3.70 -10.92
N PHE A 130 -2.33 -2.72 -10.38
CA PHE A 130 -2.22 -1.30 -10.72
C PHE A 130 -1.81 -0.51 -9.48
N GLY A 131 -0.99 0.53 -9.68
CA GLY A 131 -0.44 1.37 -8.61
C GLY A 131 1.02 1.00 -8.29
N PRO A 132 1.45 0.96 -7.02
CA PRO A 132 0.71 1.31 -5.80
C PRO A 132 0.22 2.76 -5.79
N PHE A 133 -0.97 3.00 -5.24
CA PHE A 133 -1.56 4.34 -5.08
C PHE A 133 -1.28 4.89 -3.69
N THR A 134 -1.00 6.19 -3.60
CA THR A 134 -0.56 6.87 -2.36
C THR A 134 -1.63 6.93 -1.28
N SER A 135 -2.90 6.99 -1.67
CA SER A 135 -4.04 7.07 -0.76
C SER A 135 -4.92 5.84 -0.83
N ALA A 136 -4.90 5.04 0.25
CA ALA A 136 -5.78 3.88 0.38
C ALA A 136 -7.27 4.26 0.35
N SER A 137 -7.62 5.41 0.93
CA SER A 137 -8.99 5.94 0.90
C SER A 137 -9.45 6.26 -0.52
N ASN A 138 -8.62 6.98 -1.29
CA ASN A 138 -8.94 7.31 -2.69
C ASN A 138 -8.99 6.05 -3.56
N THR A 139 -8.09 5.10 -3.32
CA THR A 139 -8.09 3.81 -4.03
C THR A 139 -9.38 3.03 -3.77
N LYS A 140 -9.82 2.95 -2.51
CA LYS A 140 -11.10 2.33 -2.13
C LYS A 140 -12.28 3.02 -2.81
N LYS A 141 -12.31 4.36 -2.83
CA LYS A 141 -13.35 5.14 -3.51
C LYS A 141 -13.37 4.88 -5.02
N MET A 142 -12.20 4.83 -5.66
CA MET A 142 -12.07 4.54 -7.10
C MET A 142 -12.58 3.13 -7.43
N VAL A 143 -12.13 2.11 -6.69
CA VAL A 143 -12.60 0.72 -6.87
C VAL A 143 -14.10 0.61 -6.63
N LYS A 144 -14.63 1.30 -5.62
CA LYS A 144 -16.08 1.35 -5.35
C LYS A 144 -16.84 1.91 -6.57
N LYS A 145 -16.44 3.07 -7.10
CA LYS A 145 -17.06 3.68 -8.28
C LYS A 145 -16.99 2.80 -9.52
N LEU A 146 -15.85 2.15 -9.76
CA LEU A 146 -15.70 1.21 -10.88
C LEU A 146 -16.63 0.00 -10.70
N ASN A 147 -16.72 -0.56 -9.50
CA ASN A 147 -17.64 -1.66 -9.21
C ASN A 147 -19.10 -1.26 -9.35
N GLU A 148 -19.50 -0.05 -8.95
CA GLU A 148 -20.86 0.47 -9.14
C GLU A 148 -21.19 0.66 -10.63
N LYS A 149 -20.27 1.24 -11.41
CA LYS A 149 -20.46 1.49 -12.84
C LYS A 149 -20.54 0.20 -13.66
N TYR A 150 -19.67 -0.77 -13.39
CA TYR A 150 -19.55 -1.99 -14.20
C TYR A 150 -20.25 -3.21 -13.57
N LYS A 151 -20.77 -3.08 -12.33
CA LYS A 151 -21.50 -4.12 -11.59
C LYS A 151 -20.74 -5.45 -11.53
N LEU A 152 -19.43 -5.38 -11.26
CA LEU A 152 -18.59 -6.57 -11.21
C LEU A 152 -19.02 -7.54 -10.12
N ARG A 153 -18.69 -8.82 -10.29
CA ARG A 153 -18.95 -9.81 -9.24
C ARG A 153 -18.10 -9.54 -8.00
N ARG A 154 -18.67 -9.86 -6.84
CA ARG A 154 -18.02 -9.69 -5.52
C ARG A 154 -17.78 -11.00 -4.77
N CYS A 155 -18.42 -12.08 -5.21
CA CYS A 155 -18.28 -13.39 -4.57
C CYS A 155 -16.83 -13.91 -4.62
N LYS A 156 -16.47 -14.75 -3.67
CA LYS A 156 -15.13 -15.39 -3.61
C LYS A 156 -15.06 -16.60 -4.54
N GLY A 157 -13.84 -17.04 -4.83
CA GLY A 157 -13.55 -18.16 -5.74
C GLY A 157 -13.11 -17.70 -7.12
N ASP A 158 -12.57 -18.64 -7.89
CA ASP A 158 -12.15 -18.52 -9.29
C ASP A 158 -13.35 -18.40 -10.25
N LYS A 159 -14.46 -19.07 -9.93
CA LYS A 159 -15.73 -19.03 -10.70
C LYS A 159 -16.93 -18.68 -9.82
N PRO A 160 -18.00 -18.09 -10.37
CA PRO A 160 -19.23 -17.85 -9.61
C PRO A 160 -19.91 -19.19 -9.29
N LYS A 161 -20.35 -19.38 -8.04
CA LYS A 161 -21.17 -20.53 -7.68
C LYS A 161 -22.56 -20.37 -8.27
N LYS A 162 -23.12 -21.42 -8.86
CA LYS A 162 -24.44 -21.40 -9.53
C LYS A 162 -25.58 -21.62 -8.52
N ASP A 163 -25.62 -20.76 -7.51
CA ASP A 163 -26.54 -20.89 -6.37
C ASP A 163 -27.70 -19.85 -6.43
N GLY A 164 -27.92 -19.23 -7.60
CA GLY A 164 -28.92 -18.18 -7.79
C GLY A 164 -28.43 -16.75 -7.49
N PRO A 165 -29.32 -15.74 -7.62
CA PRO A 165 -28.97 -14.34 -7.41
C PRO A 165 -28.77 -14.02 -5.92
N CYS A 166 -27.62 -13.48 -5.56
CA CYS A 166 -27.32 -13.02 -4.20
C CYS A 166 -27.85 -11.59 -3.94
N LEU A 167 -27.74 -11.12 -2.70
CA LEU A 167 -28.14 -9.75 -2.31
C LEU A 167 -27.55 -8.66 -3.22
N TYR A 168 -26.28 -8.79 -3.63
CA TYR A 168 -25.66 -7.81 -4.53
C TYR A 168 -26.32 -7.74 -5.90
N ALA A 169 -26.87 -8.85 -6.41
CA ALA A 169 -27.65 -8.83 -7.63
C ALA A 169 -29.00 -8.13 -7.43
N GLN A 170 -29.66 -8.40 -6.30
CA GLN A 170 -30.97 -7.82 -5.97
C GLN A 170 -30.92 -6.29 -5.80
N ILE A 171 -29.82 -5.76 -5.28
CA ILE A 171 -29.61 -4.31 -5.12
C ILE A 171 -28.88 -3.67 -6.32
N ASP A 172 -28.85 -4.36 -7.47
CA ASP A 172 -28.23 -3.88 -8.70
C ASP A 172 -26.71 -3.57 -8.61
N GLY A 173 -26.04 -4.15 -7.61
CA GLY A 173 -24.60 -4.01 -7.36
C GLY A 173 -23.72 -5.05 -8.04
N CYS A 174 -24.32 -6.02 -8.75
CA CYS A 174 -23.64 -7.08 -9.48
C CYS A 174 -24.49 -7.56 -10.66
N CYS A 175 -23.86 -7.79 -11.82
CA CYS A 175 -24.49 -8.35 -13.01
C CYS A 175 -24.83 -9.86 -12.91
N ALA A 176 -24.77 -10.44 -11.71
CA ALA A 176 -25.21 -11.79 -11.38
C ALA A 176 -24.73 -12.91 -12.34
N PRO A 177 -23.42 -13.07 -12.62
CA PRO A 177 -22.95 -14.14 -13.50
C PRO A 177 -23.27 -15.55 -12.95
N CYS A 178 -23.48 -15.68 -11.64
CA CYS A 178 -23.96 -16.91 -11.00
C CYS A 178 -25.37 -17.35 -11.44
N ALA A 179 -26.18 -16.43 -11.96
CA ALA A 179 -27.55 -16.66 -12.39
C ALA A 179 -27.73 -16.32 -13.89
N ASN A 180 -26.66 -16.46 -14.68
CA ASN A 180 -26.63 -16.12 -16.12
C ASN A 180 -27.01 -14.66 -16.44
N GLY A 181 -26.84 -13.73 -15.50
CA GLY A 181 -27.21 -12.33 -15.69
C GLY A 181 -26.32 -11.55 -16.68
N ILE A 182 -25.22 -12.14 -17.13
CA ILE A 182 -24.36 -11.57 -18.19
C ILE A 182 -23.55 -12.67 -18.90
N PRO A 183 -23.45 -12.62 -20.24
CA PRO A 183 -22.51 -13.46 -20.99
C PRO A 183 -21.04 -13.16 -20.63
N LEU A 184 -20.19 -14.17 -20.69
CA LEU A 184 -18.77 -14.03 -20.35
C LEU A 184 -18.05 -12.99 -21.22
N ASP A 185 -18.33 -12.95 -22.52
CA ASP A 185 -17.66 -12.02 -23.44
C ASP A 185 -18.04 -10.55 -23.18
N GLU A 186 -19.31 -10.28 -22.85
CA GLU A 186 -19.72 -8.93 -22.45
C GLU A 186 -19.04 -8.51 -21.13
N TYR A 187 -18.92 -9.43 -20.17
CA TYR A 187 -18.18 -9.17 -18.94
C TYR A 187 -16.70 -8.84 -19.23
N ARG A 188 -16.06 -9.58 -20.14
CA ARG A 188 -14.67 -9.32 -20.57
C ARG A 188 -14.51 -7.94 -21.20
N GLU A 189 -15.48 -7.46 -21.97
CA GLU A 189 -15.47 -6.09 -22.48
C GLU A 189 -15.53 -5.03 -21.37
N LYS A 190 -16.28 -5.28 -20.30
CA LYS A 190 -16.25 -4.43 -19.09
C LYS A 190 -14.87 -4.43 -18.46
N ILE A 191 -14.23 -5.59 -18.36
CA ILE A 191 -12.87 -5.73 -17.82
C ILE A 191 -11.85 -4.94 -18.66
N LYS A 192 -11.90 -5.01 -20.00
CA LYS A 192 -11.00 -4.24 -20.88
C LYS A 192 -11.12 -2.73 -20.61
N LYS A 193 -12.34 -2.19 -20.48
CA LYS A 193 -12.58 -0.77 -20.17
C LYS A 193 -12.03 -0.37 -18.79
N ILE A 194 -12.11 -1.26 -17.81
CA ILE A 194 -11.55 -1.05 -16.47
C ILE A 194 -10.02 -1.02 -16.54
N ILE A 195 -9.38 -1.94 -17.26
CA ILE A 195 -7.91 -1.95 -17.42
C ILE A 195 -7.42 -0.62 -18.01
N ILE A 196 -8.07 -0.12 -19.06
CA ILE A 196 -7.71 1.18 -19.67
C ILE A 196 -7.84 2.32 -18.64
N SER A 197 -8.92 2.33 -17.87
CA SER A 197 -9.17 3.36 -16.85
C SER A 197 -8.13 3.33 -15.73
N LEU A 198 -7.74 2.13 -15.27
CA LEU A 198 -6.73 1.96 -14.22
C LEU A 198 -5.32 2.31 -14.70
N ARG A 199 -4.96 1.99 -15.95
CA ARG A 199 -3.68 2.43 -16.55
C ARG A 199 -3.59 3.95 -16.64
N ARG A 200 -4.69 4.62 -17.01
CA ARG A 200 -4.73 6.10 -17.03
C ARG A 200 -4.56 6.68 -15.62
N ALA A 201 -5.24 6.11 -14.62
CA ALA A 201 -5.09 6.53 -13.23
C ALA A 201 -3.64 6.37 -12.72
N GLU A 202 -2.98 5.28 -13.10
CA GLU A 202 -1.57 5.04 -12.75
C GLU A 202 -0.64 6.09 -13.38
N ILE A 203 -0.86 6.47 -14.64
CA ILE A 203 -0.08 7.54 -15.30
C ILE A 203 -0.29 8.89 -14.63
N MET A 204 -1.53 9.21 -14.24
CA MET A 204 -1.84 10.47 -13.55
C MET A 204 -1.19 10.54 -12.16
N GLU A 205 -1.17 9.43 -11.42
CA GLU A 205 -0.48 9.36 -10.12
C GLU A 205 1.01 9.63 -10.28
N VAL A 206 1.67 9.07 -11.32
CA VAL A 206 3.09 9.33 -11.61
C VAL A 206 3.34 10.82 -11.91
N LYS A 207 2.48 11.46 -12.70
CA LYS A 207 2.62 12.89 -13.03
C LYS A 207 2.45 13.82 -11.83
N ASN A 208 1.62 13.45 -10.85
CA ASN A 208 1.43 14.24 -9.64
C ASN A 208 2.60 14.10 -8.64
N GLU A 209 3.48 13.13 -8.86
CA GLU A 209 4.66 12.86 -8.04
C GLU A 209 5.97 13.36 -8.69
N THR A 210 5.93 13.88 -9.92
CA THR A 210 7.09 14.43 -10.65
C THR A 210 7.04 15.96 -10.64
#